data_AF-A0A495QSK4-F1
#
_entry.id   AF-A0A495QSK4-F1
#
_cell.length_a   1.000
_cell.length_b   1.000
_cell.length_c   1.000
_cell.angle_alpha   90.00
_cell.angle_beta   90.00
_cell.angle_gamma   90.00
#
_symmetry.space_group_name_H-M   'P 1'
#
loop_
_entity.id
_entity.type
_entity.pdbx_description
1 polymer ?
#
loop_
_entity_poly.entity_id
_entity_poly.type
_entity_poly.pdbx_seq_one_letter_code
_entity_poly.pdbx_strand_id
1 'polypeptide(L)'
;MTAGRTTGCTLGRHGTICFLAVAVLVLGGCATVPSGGQVVTGRPAERAERVDDPYVRLIPVKPRPEWGPAQIVSGFLAASASFDDDHKVAKLYLGARTTWNPGLRPSVTVLASRVTEPQVVRATATHATVKVTGQEVGTITSDGQYTASPRALDTSFQLAKTSQGVWRITGLPGDDKTGLLLSQDDVERAMRTVNLFFFAPDHQTLVPNGIFLPVVNRQTLPTQLAQALLDGPTSWLNGAVHTAFPTGTRLRRGVHVDKDVATVDLTKEARAGNVEQMSAQLGWTMRQLSEIKRWRLQIEGQPVAPDGLEYTQPVHAWDANSPDGQVPKGEHHPNAYVVSPSGFIGTLEGDRAQPRVIGAAGRLSRPAVAPDNQELAGLSAEADQVFVAAPLTGSPPPRVLLTAQKDARFTAPTWSRDGTLWVVESKKDESWLWVRPRGRPPVRAAHWGLGGREVRAFRIARDGVRAAVIAHIDGRPQVQVGRIAYAPGGTLDVGSFLPVSSELQDAVDLAWRDYSTLAVLGRAQRDSQTLPFLMPISGSAITSLGVGSLGEPRTIAAAPGAPILIGTRSSGKDQVCRQRAPSNSYSPWICPTPAKDPDYPG
;
A
#
# COMPACT_ATOMS: atom_id res chain seq x y z
N MET A 1 -49.89 -8.09 34.92
CA MET A 1 -50.90 -8.45 35.96
C MET A 1 -50.95 -9.97 36.08
N THR A 2 -51.31 -10.47 37.27
CA THR A 2 -51.27 -11.87 37.78
C THR A 2 -49.85 -12.44 37.98
N ALA A 3 -49.25 -12.35 39.17
CA ALA A 3 -49.49 -13.14 40.41
C ALA A 3 -48.81 -14.53 40.32
N GLY A 4 -48.08 -15.06 41.30
CA GLY A 4 -47.76 -14.66 42.66
C GLY A 4 -47.21 -15.87 43.42
N ARG A 5 -46.71 -15.62 44.65
CA ARG A 5 -46.51 -16.55 45.78
C ARG A 5 -45.29 -17.48 45.79
N THR A 6 -44.30 -17.03 46.56
CA THR A 6 -43.46 -17.80 47.48
C THR A 6 -44.28 -18.48 48.58
N THR A 7 -43.96 -19.73 48.89
CA THR A 7 -44.19 -20.35 50.21
C THR A 7 -42.92 -21.13 50.59
N GLY A 8 -42.36 -20.80 51.75
CA GLY A 8 -41.28 -21.55 52.36
C GLY A 8 -41.84 -22.62 53.31
N CYS A 9 -40.97 -23.54 53.73
CA CYS A 9 -40.98 -24.05 55.09
C CYS A 9 -39.67 -24.80 55.37
N THR A 10 -39.13 -24.53 56.54
CA THR A 10 -37.88 -25.01 57.10
C THR A 10 -38.08 -26.16 58.09
N LEU A 11 -36.99 -26.92 58.26
CA LEU A 11 -36.48 -27.56 59.50
C LEU A 11 -36.76 -29.05 59.79
N GLY A 12 -35.65 -29.79 59.89
CA GLY A 12 -35.31 -30.69 61.02
C GLY A 12 -35.43 -32.19 60.75
N ARG A 13 -34.59 -33.12 61.23
CA ARG A 13 -33.23 -33.20 61.84
C ARG A 13 -33.00 -34.72 62.13
N HIS A 14 -31.74 -35.15 62.22
CA HIS A 14 -31.21 -36.46 62.71
C HIS A 14 -31.10 -37.60 61.65
N GLY A 15 -30.00 -38.35 61.51
CA GLY A 15 -28.80 -38.46 62.35
C GLY A 15 -27.62 -39.16 61.62
N THR A 16 -26.44 -38.68 62.01
CA THR A 16 -25.07 -39.22 62.02
C THR A 16 -24.80 -40.66 61.55
N ILE A 17 -23.80 -40.85 60.67
CA ILE A 17 -22.78 -41.92 60.74
C ILE A 17 -21.59 -41.55 59.80
N CYS A 18 -20.39 -41.58 60.39
CA CYS A 18 -19.06 -41.90 59.85
C CYS A 18 -18.54 -41.16 58.60
N PHE A 19 -17.54 -40.29 58.77
CA PHE A 19 -16.08 -40.58 58.88
C PHE A 19 -15.39 -40.42 57.51
N LEU A 20 -14.43 -39.50 57.47
CA LEU A 20 -13.20 -39.58 56.66
C LEU A 20 -13.32 -39.38 55.12
N ALA A 21 -13.63 -38.17 54.68
CA ALA A 21 -13.16 -37.64 53.38
C ALA A 21 -13.25 -36.10 53.34
N VAL A 22 -12.71 -35.41 54.34
CA VAL A 22 -12.54 -33.94 54.33
C VAL A 22 -11.07 -33.64 54.10
N ALA A 23 -10.68 -33.60 52.83
CA ALA A 23 -9.57 -32.81 52.30
C ALA A 23 -9.53 -33.07 50.79
N VAL A 24 -9.39 -32.00 50.02
CA VAL A 24 -9.25 -31.94 48.54
C VAL A 24 -10.56 -31.63 47.81
N LEU A 25 -10.51 -30.54 47.02
CA LEU A 25 -11.49 -30.04 46.03
C LEU A 25 -12.55 -29.02 46.48
N VAL A 26 -12.15 -27.85 46.98
CA VAL A 26 -12.80 -26.57 46.60
C VAL A 26 -11.78 -25.44 46.55
N LEU A 27 -10.95 -25.37 45.51
CA LEU A 27 -10.28 -24.14 45.05
C LEU A 27 -10.04 -24.28 43.54
N GLY A 28 -11.10 -24.10 42.76
CA GLY A 28 -11.08 -24.16 41.30
C GLY A 28 -12.10 -23.18 40.70
N GLY A 29 -12.23 -21.99 41.28
CA GLY A 29 -13.00 -20.88 40.72
C GLY A 29 -12.07 -19.92 39.99
N CYS A 30 -11.51 -20.32 38.84
CA CYS A 30 -10.89 -19.37 37.93
C CYS A 30 -12.01 -18.53 37.29
N ALA A 31 -12.31 -17.39 37.90
CA ALA A 31 -12.99 -16.31 37.21
C ALA A 31 -12.10 -15.87 36.04
N THR A 32 -12.46 -16.27 34.82
CA THR A 32 -11.87 -15.71 33.61
C THR A 32 -12.36 -14.27 33.49
N VAL A 33 -11.56 -13.34 33.99
CA VAL A 33 -11.68 -11.92 33.65
C VAL A 33 -11.48 -11.83 32.13
N PRO A 34 -12.42 -11.27 31.35
CA PRO A 34 -12.17 -10.97 29.94
C PRO A 34 -11.06 -9.92 29.87
N SER A 35 -9.82 -10.33 29.69
CA SER A 35 -8.70 -9.45 29.38
C SER A 35 -8.83 -9.03 27.92
N GLY A 36 -9.64 -8.01 27.69
CA GLY A 36 -9.93 -7.49 26.36
C GLY A 36 -11.04 -6.45 26.39
N GLY A 37 -10.95 -5.48 27.31
CA GLY A 37 -11.73 -4.26 27.17
C GLY A 37 -11.38 -3.64 25.82
N GLN A 38 -12.38 -3.53 24.94
CA GLN A 38 -12.20 -2.86 23.66
C GLN A 38 -11.73 -1.43 23.94
N VAL A 39 -10.49 -1.14 23.57
CA VAL A 39 -10.08 0.25 23.37
C VAL A 39 -10.86 0.73 22.17
N VAL A 40 -12.01 1.36 22.41
CA VAL A 40 -12.73 2.12 21.38
C VAL A 40 -11.92 3.39 21.15
N THR A 41 -10.90 3.30 20.30
CA THR A 41 -10.38 4.50 19.65
C THR A 41 -11.50 5.05 18.77
N GLY A 42 -11.79 6.34 18.91
CA GLY A 42 -12.90 7.01 18.23
C GLY A 42 -12.94 6.75 16.72
N ARG A 43 -14.15 6.87 16.17
CA ARG A 43 -14.55 6.72 14.75
C ARG A 43 -13.37 6.67 13.76
N PRO A 44 -13.04 5.49 13.20
CA PRO A 44 -12.20 5.42 12.02
C PRO A 44 -12.99 6.01 10.85
N ALA A 45 -12.58 7.17 10.36
CA ALA A 45 -12.72 7.45 8.93
C ALA A 45 -11.65 6.61 8.22
N GLU A 46 -11.97 6.10 7.04
CA GLU A 46 -11.08 5.36 6.13
C GLU A 46 -9.62 5.84 6.27
N ARG A 47 -8.80 5.04 6.98
CA ARG A 47 -7.43 5.41 7.31
C ARG A 47 -6.55 5.01 6.14
N ALA A 48 -6.54 5.83 5.08
CA ALA A 48 -5.26 6.18 4.49
C ALA A 48 -4.47 6.86 5.62
N GLU A 49 -3.22 6.46 5.86
CA GLU A 49 -2.35 7.12 6.85
C GLU A 49 -2.46 8.63 6.62
N ARG A 50 -3.05 9.36 7.57
CA ARG A 50 -3.07 10.81 7.46
C ARG A 50 -1.63 11.26 7.66
N VAL A 51 -1.13 12.06 6.72
CA VAL A 51 0.19 12.69 6.88
C VAL A 51 0.29 13.43 8.24
N ASP A 52 -0.87 13.83 8.78
CA ASP A 52 -1.07 14.57 10.03
C ASP A 52 -1.17 13.75 11.32
N ASP A 53 -0.97 12.42 11.28
CA ASP A 53 -0.94 11.62 12.52
C ASP A 53 0.11 12.20 13.50
N PRO A 54 -0.19 12.24 14.81
CA PRO A 54 0.62 12.91 15.82
C PRO A 54 2.10 12.52 15.67
N TYR A 55 2.94 13.51 15.42
CA TYR A 55 4.37 13.29 15.29
C TYR A 55 4.92 12.90 16.66
N VAL A 56 5.36 11.65 16.79
CA VAL A 56 6.08 11.18 17.98
C VAL A 56 7.54 11.55 17.78
N ARG A 57 7.94 12.68 18.37
CA ARG A 57 9.34 13.11 18.32
C ARG A 57 10.23 12.10 19.01
N LEU A 58 11.17 11.55 18.26
CA LEU A 58 12.22 10.68 18.79
C LEU A 58 13.26 11.54 19.52
N ILE A 59 13.40 11.31 20.84
CA ILE A 59 14.41 11.97 21.67
C ILE A 59 15.58 11.00 21.85
N PRO A 60 16.69 11.18 21.10
CA PRO A 60 17.82 10.27 21.16
C PRO A 60 18.65 10.49 22.44
N VAL A 61 19.25 9.41 22.94
CA VAL A 61 20.14 9.45 24.12
C VAL A 61 21.58 9.74 23.66
N LYS A 62 22.30 10.59 24.40
CA LYS A 62 23.72 10.88 24.16
C LYS A 62 24.61 9.72 24.64
N PRO A 63 25.77 9.45 24.00
CA PRO A 63 26.68 8.41 24.45
C PRO A 63 27.22 8.74 25.83
N ARG A 64 27.26 7.72 26.71
CA ARG A 64 27.79 7.89 28.08
C ARG A 64 29.23 7.38 28.19
N PRO A 65 30.07 7.98 29.05
CA PRO A 65 31.48 7.60 29.18
C PRO A 65 31.71 6.13 29.57
N GLU A 66 30.80 5.54 30.34
CA GLU A 66 30.87 4.17 30.83
C GLU A 66 30.45 3.10 29.81
N TRP A 67 29.89 3.50 28.66
CA TRP A 67 29.37 2.56 27.67
C TRP A 67 30.48 1.79 26.94
N GLY A 68 30.32 0.47 26.88
CA GLY A 68 31.17 -0.42 26.10
C GLY A 68 30.86 -0.40 24.59
N PRO A 69 31.66 -1.11 23.76
CA PRO A 69 31.52 -1.07 22.31
C PRO A 69 30.11 -1.41 21.78
N ALA A 70 29.49 -2.48 22.30
CA ALA A 70 28.15 -2.90 21.88
C ALA A 70 27.07 -1.83 22.21
N GLN A 71 27.17 -1.19 23.37
CA GLN A 71 26.24 -0.13 23.80
C GLN A 71 26.40 1.14 22.95
N ILE A 72 27.63 1.48 22.55
CA ILE A 72 27.90 2.58 21.63
C ILE A 72 27.26 2.33 20.26
N VAL A 73 27.39 1.11 19.71
CA VAL A 73 26.74 0.78 18.41
C VAL A 73 25.22 0.76 18.53
N SER A 74 24.67 0.11 19.55
CA SER A 74 23.21 0.08 19.79
C SER A 74 22.64 1.50 19.98
N GLY A 75 23.32 2.34 20.77
CA GLY A 75 22.95 3.73 20.98
C GLY A 75 23.05 4.59 19.71
N PHE A 76 24.07 4.37 18.87
CA PHE A 76 24.18 5.02 17.56
C PHE A 76 22.99 4.65 16.65
N LEU A 77 22.70 3.36 16.50
CA LEU A 77 21.57 2.89 15.67
C LEU A 77 20.24 3.51 16.13
N ALA A 78 20.00 3.54 17.44
CA ALA A 78 18.80 4.18 18.01
C ALA A 78 18.79 5.71 17.81
N ALA A 79 19.93 6.38 17.99
CA ALA A 79 20.04 7.83 17.82
C ALA A 79 19.91 8.28 16.36
N SER A 80 20.33 7.43 15.41
CA SER A 80 20.26 7.69 13.97
C SER A 80 18.83 7.83 13.44
N ALA A 81 17.83 7.27 14.14
CA ALA A 81 16.41 7.46 13.80
C ALA A 81 15.91 8.90 14.02
N SER A 82 16.63 9.73 14.80
CA SER A 82 16.28 11.13 15.00
C SER A 82 16.94 12.00 13.92
N PHE A 83 16.12 12.66 13.10
CA PHE A 83 16.57 13.61 12.06
C PHE A 83 16.80 15.04 12.59
N ASP A 84 16.66 15.26 13.90
CA ASP A 84 16.84 16.57 14.54
C ASP A 84 18.26 17.12 14.32
N ASP A 85 18.35 18.40 13.94
CA ASP A 85 19.59 19.13 13.69
C ASP A 85 20.62 18.34 12.84
N ASP A 86 20.15 17.66 11.78
CA ASP A 86 21.00 16.81 10.92
C ASP A 86 21.69 15.69 11.74
N HIS A 87 20.87 14.90 12.43
CA HIS A 87 21.29 13.76 13.25
C HIS A 87 22.33 14.10 14.32
N LYS A 88 22.23 15.30 14.92
CA LYS A 88 23.23 15.87 15.84
C LYS A 88 23.65 14.95 16.97
N VAL A 89 22.70 14.21 17.55
CA VAL A 89 23.00 13.30 18.68
C VAL A 89 23.67 12.01 18.21
N ALA A 90 23.27 11.45 17.06
CA ALA A 90 23.93 10.28 16.48
C ALA A 90 25.40 10.56 16.15
N LYS A 91 25.71 11.77 15.64
CA LYS A 91 27.08 12.21 15.37
C LYS A 91 27.99 12.24 16.61
N LEU A 92 27.44 12.33 17.82
CA LEU A 92 28.24 12.27 19.06
C LEU A 92 28.85 10.89 19.33
N TYR A 93 28.32 9.83 18.73
CA TYR A 93 28.85 8.46 18.84
C TYR A 93 30.08 8.23 17.95
N LEU A 94 30.33 9.11 16.99
CA LEU A 94 31.39 8.97 16.00
C LEU A 94 32.73 9.51 16.52
N GLY A 95 33.83 8.95 16.00
CA GLY A 95 35.18 9.46 16.22
C GLY A 95 35.41 10.75 15.45
N ALA A 96 36.33 11.60 15.93
CA ALA A 96 36.55 12.93 15.34
C ALA A 96 36.97 12.93 13.85
N ARG A 97 37.54 11.83 13.36
CA ARG A 97 37.94 11.65 11.96
C ARG A 97 36.89 10.92 11.11
N THR A 98 35.77 10.51 11.71
CA THR A 98 34.72 9.77 11.02
C THR A 98 33.68 10.73 10.51
N THR A 99 33.58 10.82 9.19
CA THR A 99 32.57 11.64 8.51
C THR A 99 31.34 10.79 8.23
N TRP A 100 30.18 11.26 8.66
CA TRP A 100 28.89 10.68 8.33
C TRP A 100 27.87 11.81 8.17
N ASN A 101 27.38 11.96 6.95
CA ASN A 101 26.39 12.97 6.60
C ASN A 101 25.32 12.34 5.71
N PRO A 102 24.23 11.82 6.30
CA PRO A 102 23.16 11.16 5.56
C PRO A 102 22.36 12.15 4.67
N GLY A 103 22.39 13.45 4.97
CA GLY A 103 21.62 14.47 4.26
C GLY A 103 20.13 14.45 4.61
N LEU A 104 19.33 15.20 3.83
CA LEU A 104 17.90 15.41 4.11
C LEU A 104 16.99 14.24 3.72
N ARG A 105 17.39 13.44 2.72
CA ARG A 105 16.67 12.25 2.23
C ARG A 105 17.66 11.09 2.08
N PRO A 106 18.21 10.57 3.19
CA PRO A 106 19.16 9.48 3.12
C PRO A 106 18.51 8.19 2.62
N SER A 107 19.34 7.31 2.05
CA SER A 107 18.94 5.92 1.92
C SER A 107 18.76 5.27 3.29
N VAL A 108 17.81 4.35 3.41
CA VAL A 108 17.51 3.61 4.63
C VAL A 108 17.46 2.14 4.31
N THR A 109 18.20 1.32 5.06
CA THR A 109 17.95 -0.12 5.15
C THR A 109 16.95 -0.35 6.27
N VAL A 110 15.81 -0.94 5.94
CA VAL A 110 14.70 -1.17 6.86
C VAL A 110 14.84 -2.56 7.45
N LEU A 111 14.91 -2.64 8.77
CA LEU A 111 15.02 -3.89 9.53
C LEU A 111 13.66 -4.28 10.11
N ALA A 112 13.37 -5.58 10.16
CA ALA A 112 12.14 -6.12 10.75
C ALA A 112 11.97 -5.70 12.22
N SER A 113 13.08 -5.54 12.94
CA SER A 113 13.07 -5.17 14.36
C SER A 113 14.33 -4.38 14.74
N ARG A 114 14.26 -3.70 15.88
CA ARG A 114 15.41 -2.98 16.44
C ARG A 114 16.51 -3.97 16.82
N VAL A 115 17.75 -3.64 16.47
CA VAL A 115 18.94 -4.35 16.95
C VAL A 115 19.22 -3.93 18.39
N THR A 116 19.00 -4.81 19.37
CA THR A 116 19.21 -4.52 20.79
C THR A 116 20.55 -5.02 21.32
N GLU A 117 21.07 -6.12 20.77
CA GLU A 117 22.27 -6.81 21.28
C GLU A 117 23.34 -7.03 20.19
N PRO A 118 24.03 -5.96 19.74
CA PRO A 118 25.20 -6.09 18.87
C PRO A 118 26.30 -6.94 19.52
N GLN A 119 26.94 -7.80 18.75
CA GLN A 119 27.91 -8.78 19.24
C GLN A 119 29.34 -8.24 19.11
N VAL A 120 30.12 -8.21 20.20
CA VAL A 120 31.54 -7.84 20.13
C VAL A 120 32.33 -9.05 19.64
N VAL A 121 32.81 -9.01 18.40
CA VAL A 121 33.53 -10.14 17.77
C VAL A 121 35.04 -10.03 17.90
N ARG A 122 35.56 -8.82 18.14
CA ARG A 122 36.98 -8.58 18.42
C ARG A 122 37.10 -7.38 19.35
N ALA A 123 37.93 -7.49 20.39
CA ALA A 123 38.20 -6.38 21.29
C ALA A 123 39.63 -6.41 21.81
N THR A 124 40.26 -5.24 21.86
CA THR A 124 41.50 -4.95 22.59
C THR A 124 41.23 -3.83 23.59
N ALA A 125 42.25 -3.38 24.33
CA ALA A 125 42.09 -2.26 25.26
C ALA A 125 41.68 -0.93 24.58
N THR A 126 41.96 -0.78 23.26
CA THR A 126 41.78 0.48 22.53
C THR A 126 40.97 0.35 21.24
N HIS A 127 40.70 -0.85 20.74
CA HIS A 127 39.95 -1.08 19.51
C HIS A 127 38.90 -2.18 19.69
N ALA A 128 37.78 -2.09 18.98
CA ALA A 128 36.76 -3.13 18.97
C ALA A 128 36.07 -3.22 17.61
N THR A 129 35.65 -4.42 17.25
CA THR A 129 34.77 -4.70 16.11
C THR A 129 33.46 -5.27 16.65
N VAL A 130 32.36 -4.62 16.30
CA VAL A 130 31.02 -4.98 16.76
C VAL A 130 30.18 -5.40 15.56
N LYS A 131 29.72 -6.63 15.57
CA LYS A 131 28.88 -7.24 14.56
C LYS A 131 27.40 -6.96 14.86
N VAL A 132 26.65 -6.60 13.83
CA VAL A 132 25.20 -6.40 13.84
C VAL A 132 24.58 -7.37 12.85
N THR A 133 23.67 -8.19 13.36
CA THR A 133 22.88 -9.13 12.55
C THR A 133 21.40 -8.81 12.70
N GLY A 134 20.62 -9.03 11.65
CA GLY A 134 19.18 -8.81 11.67
C GLY A 134 18.50 -9.31 10.41
N GLN A 135 17.22 -8.99 10.26
CA GLN A 135 16.46 -9.26 9.04
C GLN A 135 16.15 -7.92 8.38
N GLU A 136 16.77 -7.67 7.23
CA GLU A 136 16.36 -6.59 6.33
C GLU A 136 15.04 -6.98 5.68
N VAL A 137 14.08 -6.06 5.65
CA VAL A 137 12.77 -6.26 5.00
C VAL A 137 12.65 -5.46 3.70
N GLY A 138 13.48 -4.43 3.53
CA GLY A 138 13.54 -3.61 2.33
C GLY A 138 14.47 -2.42 2.48
N THR A 139 14.49 -1.58 1.45
CA THR A 139 15.31 -0.36 1.39
C THR A 139 14.47 0.82 0.94
N ILE A 140 14.74 2.00 1.51
CA ILE A 140 14.27 3.29 1.01
C ILE A 140 15.46 3.96 0.34
N THR A 141 15.34 4.32 -0.93
CA THR A 141 16.38 5.06 -1.67
C THR A 141 16.30 6.56 -1.39
N SER A 142 17.31 7.34 -1.82
CA SER A 142 17.36 8.78 -1.54
C SER A 142 16.27 9.61 -2.25
N ASP A 143 15.66 9.05 -3.29
CA ASP A 143 14.45 9.62 -3.92
C ASP A 143 13.17 9.29 -3.10
N GLY A 144 13.27 8.49 -2.04
CA GLY A 144 12.20 8.10 -1.14
C GLY A 144 11.47 6.82 -1.54
N GLN A 145 11.88 6.13 -2.62
CA GLN A 145 11.24 4.89 -3.05
C GLN A 145 11.55 3.74 -2.09
N TYR A 146 10.51 3.11 -1.54
CA TYR A 146 10.67 1.84 -0.82
C TYR A 146 10.65 0.65 -1.79
N THR A 147 11.53 -0.31 -1.56
CA THR A 147 11.58 -1.58 -2.28
C THR A 147 11.68 -2.71 -1.26
N ALA A 148 10.70 -3.62 -1.24
CA ALA A 148 10.76 -4.78 -0.36
C ALA A 148 11.83 -5.77 -0.88
N SER A 149 12.77 -6.15 -0.03
CA SER A 149 13.89 -7.02 -0.39
C SER A 149 14.35 -7.80 0.84
N PRO A 150 13.54 -8.79 1.30
CA PRO A 150 13.81 -9.46 2.55
C PRO A 150 15.08 -10.31 2.46
N ARG A 151 16.06 -10.04 3.32
CA ARG A 151 17.32 -10.80 3.41
C ARG A 151 17.92 -10.74 4.81
N ALA A 152 18.85 -11.66 5.11
CA ALA A 152 19.65 -11.56 6.32
C ALA A 152 20.61 -10.38 6.20
N LEU A 153 20.64 -9.52 7.23
CA LEU A 153 21.65 -8.50 7.42
C LEU A 153 22.78 -9.07 8.26
N ASP A 154 24.02 -8.89 7.79
CA ASP A 154 25.24 -9.13 8.54
C ASP A 154 26.23 -8.00 8.23
N THR A 155 26.53 -7.18 9.24
CA THR A 155 27.45 -6.06 9.08
C THR A 155 28.28 -5.81 10.35
N SER A 156 29.32 -4.99 10.25
CA SER A 156 30.23 -4.71 11.38
C SER A 156 30.63 -3.25 11.46
N PHE A 157 30.74 -2.76 12.69
CA PHE A 157 31.22 -1.43 13.05
C PHE A 157 32.62 -1.53 13.64
N GLN A 158 33.48 -0.57 13.31
CA GLN A 158 34.80 -0.42 13.92
C GLN A 158 34.75 0.70 14.96
N LEU A 159 35.39 0.47 16.10
CA LEU A 159 35.45 1.41 17.21
C LEU A 159 36.88 1.57 17.70
N ALA A 160 37.18 2.78 18.19
CA ALA A 160 38.40 3.07 18.92
C ALA A 160 38.09 3.84 20.21
N LYS A 161 38.95 3.65 21.21
CA LYS A 161 38.92 4.40 22.47
C LYS A 161 39.66 5.71 22.28
N THR A 162 39.04 6.83 22.63
CA THR A 162 39.69 8.15 22.55
C THR A 162 40.74 8.31 23.65
N SER A 163 41.53 9.39 23.59
CA SER A 163 42.51 9.74 24.64
C SER A 163 41.86 9.98 26.01
N GLN A 164 40.58 10.35 26.05
CA GLN A 164 39.78 10.51 27.27
C GLN A 164 39.19 9.18 27.77
N GLY A 165 39.52 8.05 27.13
CA GLY A 165 39.09 6.73 27.58
C GLY A 165 37.65 6.36 27.22
N VAL A 166 37.00 7.04 26.27
CA VAL A 166 35.63 6.73 25.84
C VAL A 166 35.61 6.06 24.47
N TRP A 167 34.68 5.14 24.24
CA TRP A 167 34.53 4.46 22.95
C TRP A 167 33.80 5.33 21.92
N ARG A 168 34.29 5.34 20.68
CA ARG A 168 33.66 6.00 19.54
C ARG A 168 33.75 5.14 18.28
N ILE A 169 32.74 5.25 17.41
CA ILE A 169 32.69 4.56 16.11
C ILE A 169 33.67 5.23 15.16
N THR A 170 34.65 4.47 14.68
CA THR A 170 35.65 4.93 13.71
C THR A 170 35.38 4.45 12.29
N GLY A 171 34.61 3.37 12.13
CA GLY A 171 34.21 2.83 10.82
C GLY A 171 32.76 2.34 10.83
N LEU A 172 31.99 2.81 9.85
CA LEU A 172 30.60 2.40 9.60
C LEU A 172 30.56 1.27 8.55
N PRO A 173 29.46 0.50 8.49
CA PRO A 173 29.17 -0.38 7.37
C PRO A 173 29.25 0.31 6.01
N GLY A 174 29.90 -0.31 5.02
CA GLY A 174 29.93 0.21 3.65
C GLY A 174 30.94 1.35 3.44
N ASP A 175 30.68 2.17 2.43
CA ASP A 175 31.46 3.33 1.99
C ASP A 175 30.99 4.65 2.66
N ASP A 176 31.71 5.75 2.45
CA ASP A 176 31.54 7.05 3.15
C ASP A 176 30.15 7.72 3.02
N LYS A 177 29.21 7.09 2.31
CA LYS A 177 27.80 7.47 2.16
C LYS A 177 26.85 6.48 2.84
N THR A 178 27.28 5.79 3.89
CA THR A 178 26.43 4.85 4.65
C THR A 178 25.09 5.50 4.97
N GLY A 179 24.01 4.91 4.44
CA GLY A 179 22.64 5.28 4.76
C GLY A 179 22.29 4.97 6.22
N LEU A 180 21.01 5.08 6.56
CA LEU A 180 20.50 4.73 7.88
C LEU A 180 20.19 3.23 7.96
N LEU A 181 20.42 2.63 9.12
CA LEU A 181 19.87 1.32 9.48
C LEU A 181 18.75 1.56 10.49
N LEU A 182 17.49 1.51 10.05
CA LEU A 182 16.32 1.79 10.90
C LEU A 182 15.46 0.54 11.01
N SER A 183 14.88 0.29 12.18
CA SER A 183 13.80 -0.70 12.27
C SER A 183 12.54 -0.17 11.58
N GLN A 184 11.63 -1.06 11.20
CA GLN A 184 10.32 -0.71 10.65
C GLN A 184 9.58 0.29 11.56
N ASP A 185 9.54 0.04 12.88
CA ASP A 185 8.94 1.00 13.82
C ASP A 185 9.65 2.37 13.85
N ASP A 186 10.97 2.43 13.58
CA ASP A 186 11.70 3.70 13.53
C ASP A 186 11.33 4.47 12.26
N VAL A 187 11.17 3.78 11.12
CA VAL A 187 10.67 4.37 9.88
C VAL A 187 9.26 4.92 10.06
N GLU A 188 8.34 4.15 10.65
CA GLU A 188 6.95 4.59 10.90
C GLU A 188 6.87 5.82 11.82
N ARG A 189 7.78 5.93 12.80
CA ARG A 189 7.84 7.10 13.69
C ARG A 189 8.49 8.31 13.02
N ALA A 190 9.64 8.10 12.37
CA ALA A 190 10.54 9.15 11.92
C ALA A 190 10.25 9.65 10.50
N MET A 191 9.51 8.88 9.69
CA MET A 191 9.21 9.20 8.31
C MET A 191 7.69 9.22 8.07
N ARG A 192 7.28 9.86 6.98
CA ARG A 192 5.91 9.85 6.50
C ARG A 192 5.88 9.40 5.06
N THR A 193 4.90 8.57 4.78
CA THR A 193 4.52 8.23 3.43
C THR A 193 3.68 9.36 2.84
N VAL A 194 4.07 9.85 1.67
CA VAL A 194 3.32 10.84 0.89
C VAL A 194 3.34 10.45 -0.58
N ASN A 195 2.38 10.93 -1.38
CA ASN A 195 2.42 10.78 -2.82
C ASN A 195 2.89 12.07 -3.50
N LEU A 196 3.85 11.96 -4.41
CA LEU A 196 4.08 12.98 -5.42
C LEU A 196 3.17 12.68 -6.61
N PHE A 197 2.44 13.67 -7.13
CA PHE A 197 1.58 13.45 -8.29
C PHE A 197 2.30 13.92 -9.56
N PHE A 198 2.19 13.14 -10.63
CA PHE A 198 2.73 13.44 -11.97
C PHE A 198 1.68 13.14 -13.03
N PHE A 199 1.81 13.66 -14.24
CA PHE A 199 0.85 13.37 -15.31
C PHE A 199 1.10 12.02 -15.98
N ALA A 200 0.02 11.29 -16.25
CA ALA A 200 0.02 10.20 -17.21
C ALA A 200 0.27 10.75 -18.63
N PRO A 201 0.59 9.89 -19.63
CA PRO A 201 0.79 10.31 -21.02
C PRO A 201 -0.43 11.01 -21.67
N ASP A 202 -1.63 10.87 -21.09
CA ASP A 202 -2.83 11.59 -21.54
C ASP A 202 -2.81 13.10 -21.16
N HIS A 203 -1.82 13.52 -20.36
CA HIS A 203 -1.67 14.89 -19.84
C HIS A 203 -2.88 15.42 -19.05
N GLN A 204 -3.76 14.53 -18.61
CA GLN A 204 -4.99 14.85 -17.89
C GLN A 204 -5.05 14.13 -16.54
N THR A 205 -4.76 12.83 -16.52
CA THR A 205 -4.86 12.00 -15.33
C THR A 205 -3.56 12.11 -14.53
N LEU A 206 -3.66 12.31 -13.21
CA LEU A 206 -2.48 12.26 -12.34
C LEU A 206 -2.19 10.82 -11.90
N VAL A 207 -0.91 10.54 -11.71
CA VAL A 207 -0.35 9.27 -11.28
C VAL A 207 0.38 9.51 -9.95
N PRO A 208 0.02 8.80 -8.88
CA PRO A 208 0.72 8.90 -7.61
C PRO A 208 2.04 8.12 -7.64
N ASN A 209 3.10 8.78 -7.20
CA ASN A 209 4.38 8.18 -6.83
C ASN A 209 4.55 8.27 -5.31
N GLY A 210 4.34 7.17 -4.59
CA GLY A 210 4.56 7.12 -3.15
C GLY A 210 6.05 7.24 -2.80
N ILE A 211 6.37 8.07 -1.81
CA ILE A 211 7.72 8.24 -1.26
C ILE A 211 7.69 8.33 0.26
N PHE A 212 8.80 7.96 0.90
CA PHE A 212 9.05 8.24 2.32
C PHE A 212 9.82 9.55 2.48
N LEU A 213 9.26 10.48 3.25
CA LEU A 213 9.90 11.73 3.65
C LEU A 213 10.22 11.73 5.15
N PRO A 214 11.45 12.07 5.56
CA PRO A 214 11.75 12.30 6.97
C PRO A 214 10.93 13.43 7.59
N VAL A 215 10.45 13.22 8.82
CA VAL A 215 9.78 14.27 9.59
C VAL A 215 10.72 14.77 10.67
N VAL A 216 11.29 15.95 10.44
CA VAL A 216 12.07 16.68 11.46
C VAL A 216 11.12 17.49 12.34
N ASN A 217 10.28 18.30 11.70
CA ASN A 217 9.20 19.04 12.32
C ASN A 217 8.09 19.27 11.27
N ARG A 218 6.86 19.54 11.73
CA ARG A 218 5.71 19.72 10.83
C ARG A 218 5.84 20.96 9.95
N GLN A 219 6.49 22.02 10.44
CA GLN A 219 6.63 23.29 9.72
C GLN A 219 7.48 23.18 8.44
N THR A 220 8.41 22.22 8.38
CA THR A 220 9.29 22.01 7.22
C THR A 220 8.73 21.04 6.19
N LEU A 221 7.71 20.24 6.54
CA LEU A 221 7.15 19.22 5.66
C LEU A 221 6.59 19.78 4.34
N PRO A 222 5.84 20.91 4.31
CA PRO A 222 5.42 21.55 3.06
C PRO A 222 6.59 21.87 2.12
N THR A 223 7.71 22.33 2.67
CA THR A 223 8.92 22.66 1.89
C THR A 223 9.58 21.40 1.35
N GLN A 224 9.74 20.36 2.18
CA GLN A 224 10.33 19.10 1.75
C GLN A 224 9.49 18.42 0.66
N LEU A 225 8.17 18.46 0.80
CA LEU A 225 7.24 17.88 -0.16
C LEU A 225 7.30 18.60 -1.51
N ALA A 226 7.29 19.94 -1.51
CA ALA A 226 7.44 20.73 -2.73
C ALA A 226 8.81 20.51 -3.39
N GLN A 227 9.89 20.44 -2.60
CA GLN A 227 11.22 20.15 -3.12
C GLN A 227 11.27 18.75 -3.76
N ALA A 228 10.72 17.73 -3.11
CA ALA A 228 10.67 16.38 -3.64
C ALA A 228 9.86 16.30 -4.95
N LEU A 229 8.76 17.05 -5.07
CA LEU A 229 7.98 17.15 -6.31
C LEU A 229 8.80 17.74 -7.46
N LEU A 230 9.58 18.80 -7.19
CA LEU A 230 10.44 19.47 -8.18
C LEU A 230 11.67 18.63 -8.57
N ASP A 231 12.15 17.78 -7.66
CA ASP A 231 13.25 16.85 -7.93
C ASP A 231 12.83 15.74 -8.92
N GLY A 232 11.51 15.53 -9.09
CA GLY A 232 10.93 14.61 -10.07
C GLY A 232 10.47 13.27 -9.49
N PRO A 233 9.96 12.36 -10.34
CA PRO A 233 9.52 11.04 -9.89
C PRO A 233 10.70 10.18 -9.43
N THR A 234 10.39 9.17 -8.64
CA THR A 234 11.34 8.11 -8.28
C THR A 234 11.85 7.38 -9.51
N SER A 235 13.04 6.79 -9.38
CA SER A 235 13.69 6.00 -10.43
C SER A 235 12.78 4.91 -11.03
N TRP A 236 11.91 4.31 -10.21
CA TRP A 236 10.96 3.29 -10.66
C TRP A 236 9.93 3.83 -11.66
N LEU A 237 9.41 5.05 -11.48
CA LEU A 237 8.33 5.59 -12.32
C LEU A 237 8.83 6.40 -13.53
N ASN A 238 10.15 6.61 -13.64
CA ASN A 238 10.78 7.35 -14.73
C ASN A 238 10.37 6.88 -16.13
N GLY A 239 10.01 7.81 -17.00
CA GLY A 239 9.64 7.54 -18.40
C GLY A 239 8.22 7.04 -18.62
N ALA A 240 7.43 6.82 -17.56
CA ALA A 240 6.01 6.53 -17.67
C ALA A 240 5.10 7.71 -17.27
N VAL A 241 5.68 8.73 -16.64
CA VAL A 241 4.96 9.93 -16.20
C VAL A 241 5.70 11.19 -16.63
N HIS A 242 4.96 12.29 -16.66
CA HIS A 242 5.45 13.61 -17.02
C HIS A 242 5.32 14.59 -15.86
N THR A 243 6.35 15.40 -15.64
CA THR A 243 6.26 16.57 -14.75
C THR A 243 5.85 17.80 -15.55
N ALA A 244 4.96 18.62 -14.99
CA ALA A 244 4.56 19.91 -15.54
C ALA A 244 5.59 21.01 -15.26
N PHE A 245 6.52 20.78 -14.33
CA PHE A 245 7.57 21.73 -13.98
C PHE A 245 8.72 21.64 -14.98
N PRO A 246 9.12 22.75 -15.62
CA PRO A 246 10.29 22.79 -16.49
C PRO A 246 11.57 22.35 -15.78
N THR A 247 12.52 21.82 -16.57
CA THR A 247 13.83 21.42 -16.04
C THR A 247 14.54 22.62 -15.41
N GLY A 248 15.07 22.45 -14.20
CA GLY A 248 15.79 23.49 -13.47
C GLY A 248 14.91 24.41 -12.61
N THR A 249 13.58 24.24 -12.62
CA THR A 249 12.69 24.91 -11.67
C THR A 249 13.04 24.53 -10.24
N ARG A 250 13.20 25.54 -9.38
CA ARG A 250 13.52 25.37 -7.95
C ARG A 250 12.62 26.26 -7.10
N LEU A 251 12.53 25.93 -5.81
CA LEU A 251 12.03 26.86 -4.80
C LEU A 251 12.99 28.04 -4.65
N ARG A 252 12.49 29.28 -4.66
CA ARG A 252 13.29 30.46 -4.31
C ARG A 252 13.51 30.57 -2.81
N ARG A 253 12.52 30.12 -2.03
CA ARG A 253 12.48 30.09 -0.58
C ARG A 253 11.65 28.87 -0.15
N GLY A 254 11.74 28.51 1.14
CA GLY A 254 10.83 27.50 1.70
C GLY A 254 9.36 27.90 1.51
N VAL A 255 8.49 26.89 1.45
CA VAL A 255 7.04 27.09 1.34
C VAL A 255 6.56 27.81 2.60
N HIS A 256 5.92 28.96 2.39
CA HIS A 256 5.38 29.77 3.47
C HIS A 256 3.92 29.41 3.71
N VAL A 257 3.58 28.97 4.91
CA VAL A 257 2.20 28.65 5.30
C VAL A 257 1.69 29.73 6.25
N ASP A 258 0.69 30.49 5.80
CA ASP A 258 -0.06 31.43 6.64
C ASP A 258 -1.49 30.90 6.84
N LYS A 259 -1.85 30.61 8.09
CA LYS A 259 -3.08 29.89 8.47
C LYS A 259 -3.23 28.58 7.71
N ASP A 260 -4.08 28.55 6.69
CA ASP A 260 -4.41 27.40 5.85
C ASP A 260 -3.93 27.54 4.39
N VAL A 261 -3.16 28.61 4.09
CA VAL A 261 -2.71 28.95 2.74
C VAL A 261 -1.20 28.70 2.60
N ALA A 262 -0.82 27.77 1.73
CA ALA A 262 0.57 27.51 1.38
C ALA A 262 1.00 28.32 0.14
N THR A 263 2.02 29.16 0.28
CA THR A 263 2.61 29.93 -0.82
C THR A 263 3.91 29.27 -1.28
N VAL A 264 3.97 28.92 -2.56
CA VAL A 264 5.11 28.28 -3.23
C VAL A 264 5.69 29.26 -4.24
N ASP A 265 6.89 29.80 -3.97
CA ASP A 265 7.59 30.73 -4.86
C ASP A 265 8.71 30.02 -5.63
N LEU A 266 8.54 29.94 -6.95
CA LEU A 266 9.43 29.23 -7.86
C LEU A 266 10.36 30.18 -8.62
N THR A 267 11.47 29.64 -9.12
CA THR A 267 12.40 30.35 -9.99
C THR A 267 11.82 30.60 -11.39
N LYS A 268 12.43 31.53 -12.14
CA LYS A 268 11.95 31.99 -13.46
C LYS A 268 11.73 30.87 -14.48
N GLU A 269 12.43 29.75 -14.37
CA GLU A 269 12.31 28.59 -15.25
C GLU A 269 10.88 28.06 -15.30
N ALA A 270 10.12 28.19 -14.20
CA ALA A 270 8.71 27.82 -14.15
C ALA A 270 7.84 28.55 -15.19
N ARG A 271 8.24 29.73 -15.69
CA ARG A 271 7.48 30.47 -16.73
C ARG A 271 7.38 29.74 -18.05
N ALA A 272 8.27 28.78 -18.33
CA ALA A 272 8.21 27.96 -19.53
C ALA A 272 7.17 26.82 -19.44
N GLY A 273 6.61 26.57 -18.25
CA GLY A 273 5.64 25.50 -18.00
C GLY A 273 4.19 25.95 -18.21
N ASN A 274 3.30 24.98 -18.34
CA ASN A 274 1.86 25.24 -18.36
C ASN A 274 1.36 25.48 -16.91
N VAL A 275 0.83 26.67 -16.64
CA VAL A 275 0.39 27.06 -15.28
C VAL A 275 -0.75 26.19 -14.77
N GLU A 276 -1.66 25.75 -15.64
CA GLU A 276 -2.76 24.83 -15.30
C GLU A 276 -2.24 23.49 -14.81
N GLN A 277 -1.32 22.88 -15.56
CA GLN A 277 -0.73 21.59 -15.20
C GLN A 277 0.16 21.69 -13.96
N MET A 278 0.98 22.73 -13.84
CA MET A 278 1.75 22.98 -12.61
C MET A 278 0.83 23.14 -11.39
N SER A 279 -0.29 23.84 -11.57
CA SER A 279 -1.31 24.06 -10.52
C SER A 279 -1.96 22.75 -10.09
N ALA A 280 -2.37 21.90 -11.05
CA ALA A 280 -2.95 20.60 -10.76
C ALA A 280 -1.97 19.67 -10.04
N GLN A 281 -0.73 19.57 -10.53
CA GLN A 281 0.31 18.73 -9.97
C GLN A 281 0.67 19.15 -8.53
N LEU A 282 0.84 20.45 -8.31
CA LEU A 282 1.13 21.01 -6.98
C LEU A 282 -0.05 20.85 -6.03
N GLY A 283 -1.25 21.21 -6.48
CA GLY A 283 -2.48 21.14 -5.68
C GLY A 283 -2.74 19.73 -5.17
N TRP A 284 -2.62 18.71 -6.04
CA TRP A 284 -2.77 17.31 -5.67
C TRP A 284 -1.69 16.81 -4.71
N THR A 285 -0.46 17.27 -4.86
CA THR A 285 0.62 16.92 -3.94
C THR A 285 0.37 17.54 -2.57
N MET A 286 0.04 18.83 -2.51
CA MET A 286 -0.12 19.59 -1.27
C MET A 286 -1.39 19.25 -0.48
N ARG A 287 -2.46 18.78 -1.13
CA ARG A 287 -3.75 18.46 -0.47
C ARG A 287 -3.65 17.40 0.61
N GLN A 288 -2.58 16.61 0.61
CA GLN A 288 -2.34 15.53 1.58
C GLN A 288 -1.97 16.08 2.97
N LEU A 289 -1.54 17.34 3.05
CA LEU A 289 -1.22 18.04 4.29
C LEU A 289 -2.51 18.70 4.82
N SER A 290 -3.08 18.21 5.93
CA SER A 290 -4.40 18.66 6.37
C SER A 290 -4.44 20.12 6.80
N GLU A 291 -3.32 20.69 7.22
CA GLU A 291 -3.19 22.11 7.56
C GLU A 291 -3.35 23.00 6.33
N ILE A 292 -3.14 22.46 5.12
CA ILE A 292 -3.23 23.20 3.87
C ILE A 292 -4.62 22.98 3.26
N LYS A 293 -5.45 24.03 3.25
CA LYS A 293 -6.76 24.02 2.58
C LYS A 293 -6.73 24.76 1.26
N ARG A 294 -5.81 25.70 1.14
CA ARG A 294 -5.62 26.55 -0.04
C ARG A 294 -4.13 26.73 -0.32
N TRP A 295 -3.80 27.09 -1.54
CA TRP A 295 -2.42 27.32 -1.93
C TRP A 295 -2.31 28.43 -2.98
N ARG A 296 -1.11 28.97 -3.14
CA ARG A 296 -0.77 30.03 -4.09
C ARG A 296 0.57 29.72 -4.74
N LEU A 297 0.61 29.76 -6.07
CA LEU A 297 1.86 29.67 -6.83
C LEU A 297 2.37 31.08 -7.17
N GLN A 298 3.67 31.27 -7.01
CA GLN A 298 4.39 32.47 -7.40
C GLN A 298 5.57 32.09 -8.29
N ILE A 299 5.92 32.98 -9.22
CA ILE A 299 7.16 32.89 -9.99
C ILE A 299 7.92 34.20 -9.84
N GLU A 300 9.09 34.13 -9.22
CA GLU A 300 9.88 35.30 -8.81
C GLU A 300 9.09 36.29 -7.93
N GLY A 301 8.25 35.76 -7.03
CA GLY A 301 7.42 36.52 -6.11
C GLY A 301 6.14 37.10 -6.73
N GLN A 302 5.94 36.94 -8.04
CA GLN A 302 4.72 37.36 -8.72
C GLN A 302 3.68 36.23 -8.68
N PRO A 303 2.46 36.45 -8.16
CA PRO A 303 1.42 35.43 -8.15
C PRO A 303 1.00 35.07 -9.57
N VAL A 304 0.80 33.77 -9.82
CA VAL A 304 0.33 33.24 -11.09
C VAL A 304 -0.84 32.28 -10.84
N ALA A 305 -1.79 32.25 -11.75
CA ALA A 305 -2.90 31.31 -11.77
C ALA A 305 -3.30 30.99 -13.21
N PRO A 306 -3.95 29.85 -13.44
CA PRO A 306 -4.58 29.56 -14.72
C PRO A 306 -5.68 30.58 -15.05
N ASP A 307 -5.96 30.74 -16.35
CA ASP A 307 -6.98 31.66 -16.81
C ASP A 307 -8.36 31.35 -16.19
N GLY A 308 -9.01 32.39 -15.65
CA GLY A 308 -10.32 32.24 -15.00
C GLY A 308 -10.30 31.72 -13.57
N LEU A 309 -9.12 31.42 -12.99
CA LEU A 309 -8.97 31.04 -11.59
C LEU A 309 -8.36 32.17 -10.74
N GLU A 310 -8.70 32.19 -9.46
CA GLU A 310 -8.07 33.08 -8.50
C GLU A 310 -6.64 32.65 -8.17
N TYR A 311 -5.78 33.60 -7.79
CA TYR A 311 -4.40 33.30 -7.35
C TYR A 311 -4.32 32.37 -6.14
N THR A 312 -5.34 32.37 -5.28
CA THR A 312 -5.41 31.48 -4.13
C THR A 312 -6.43 30.39 -4.42
N GLN A 313 -5.93 29.18 -4.67
CA GLN A 313 -6.75 28.06 -5.15
C GLN A 313 -7.03 27.08 -4.01
N PRO A 314 -8.24 26.50 -3.90
CA PRO A 314 -8.49 25.42 -2.96
C PRO A 314 -7.75 24.15 -3.40
N VAL A 315 -7.37 23.30 -2.44
CA VAL A 315 -6.67 22.03 -2.72
C VAL A 315 -7.52 21.02 -3.53
N HIS A 316 -8.83 21.24 -3.60
CA HIS A 316 -9.78 20.44 -4.39
C HIS A 316 -10.15 21.07 -5.75
N ALA A 317 -9.48 22.15 -6.18
CA ALA A 317 -9.75 22.80 -7.47
C ALA A 317 -9.54 21.87 -8.68
N TRP A 318 -8.75 20.81 -8.51
CA TRP A 318 -8.24 19.95 -9.58
C TRP A 318 -8.79 18.52 -9.52
N ASP A 319 -9.96 18.29 -8.91
CA ASP A 319 -10.55 16.96 -8.76
C ASP A 319 -10.75 16.23 -10.12
N ALA A 320 -10.84 16.96 -11.23
CA ALA A 320 -10.93 16.41 -12.58
C ALA A 320 -9.68 15.60 -13.00
N ASN A 321 -8.52 15.87 -12.41
CA ASN A 321 -7.26 15.17 -12.68
C ASN A 321 -7.06 13.93 -11.80
N SER A 322 -8.10 13.49 -11.09
CA SER A 322 -8.01 12.37 -10.14
C SER A 322 -7.46 11.07 -10.75
N PRO A 323 -6.46 10.42 -10.11
CA PRO A 323 -5.96 9.11 -10.54
C PRO A 323 -7.04 8.02 -10.54
N ASP A 324 -8.02 8.12 -9.62
CA ASP A 324 -9.14 7.19 -9.52
C ASP A 324 -10.28 7.53 -10.50
N GLY A 325 -10.12 8.59 -11.29
CA GLY A 325 -11.19 9.19 -12.08
C GLY A 325 -12.18 9.97 -11.20
N GLN A 326 -13.27 10.43 -11.82
CA GLN A 326 -14.34 11.11 -11.11
C GLN A 326 -15.16 10.08 -10.33
N VAL A 327 -14.97 10.04 -9.01
CA VAL A 327 -15.85 9.30 -8.10
C VAL A 327 -17.13 10.13 -7.94
N PRO A 328 -18.32 9.61 -8.27
CA PRO A 328 -19.57 10.33 -8.06
C PRO A 328 -19.69 10.79 -6.60
N LYS A 329 -20.00 12.07 -6.37
CA LYS A 329 -20.23 12.57 -5.01
C LYS A 329 -21.54 11.97 -4.46
N GLY A 330 -21.47 11.18 -3.39
CA GLY A 330 -22.60 10.54 -2.72
C GLY A 330 -22.38 9.04 -2.47
N GLU A 331 -23.41 8.32 -1.99
CA GLU A 331 -23.37 6.86 -1.78
C GLU A 331 -23.43 6.04 -3.09
N HIS A 332 -23.37 6.69 -4.25
CA HIS A 332 -23.48 6.05 -5.56
C HIS A 332 -22.10 5.59 -6.04
N HIS A 333 -21.69 4.40 -5.61
CA HIS A 333 -20.57 3.67 -6.20
C HIS A 333 -21.05 2.80 -7.37
N PRO A 334 -20.18 2.37 -8.30
CA PRO A 334 -20.59 1.44 -9.35
C PRO A 334 -21.15 0.14 -8.74
N ASN A 335 -22.14 -0.46 -9.41
CA ASN A 335 -22.63 -1.78 -9.04
C ASN A 335 -21.54 -2.82 -9.36
N ALA A 336 -21.29 -3.72 -8.41
CA ALA A 336 -20.42 -4.87 -8.67
C ALA A 336 -21.13 -5.85 -9.61
N TYR A 337 -20.38 -6.50 -10.48
CA TYR A 337 -20.79 -7.64 -11.26
C TYR A 337 -20.42 -8.92 -10.51
N VAL A 338 -21.25 -9.95 -10.65
CA VAL A 338 -21.07 -11.26 -10.00
C VAL A 338 -21.52 -12.36 -10.94
N VAL A 339 -21.05 -13.59 -10.72
CA VAL A 339 -21.58 -14.79 -11.39
C VAL A 339 -22.54 -15.49 -10.45
N SER A 340 -23.80 -15.61 -10.87
CA SER A 340 -24.85 -16.28 -10.10
C SER A 340 -24.68 -17.81 -10.10
N PRO A 341 -25.37 -18.57 -9.23
CA PRO A 341 -25.26 -20.03 -9.16
C PRO A 341 -25.68 -20.74 -10.46
N SER A 342 -26.52 -20.11 -11.27
CA SER A 342 -26.91 -20.61 -12.60
C SER A 342 -25.84 -20.33 -13.68
N GLY A 343 -24.76 -19.64 -13.32
CA GLY A 343 -23.62 -19.33 -14.20
C GLY A 343 -23.81 -18.07 -15.05
N PHE A 344 -24.87 -17.31 -14.83
CA PHE A 344 -25.11 -16.03 -15.52
C PHE A 344 -24.51 -14.86 -14.76
N ILE A 345 -24.04 -13.87 -15.49
CA ILE A 345 -23.56 -12.60 -14.94
C ILE A 345 -24.76 -11.78 -14.45
N GLY A 346 -24.64 -11.25 -13.25
CA GLY A 346 -25.60 -10.34 -12.64
C GLY A 346 -24.89 -9.13 -12.03
N THR A 347 -25.68 -8.16 -11.60
CA THR A 347 -25.23 -7.04 -10.78
C THR A 347 -25.63 -7.26 -9.33
N LEU A 348 -24.76 -6.90 -8.40
CA LEU A 348 -25.05 -6.94 -6.98
C LEU A 348 -25.88 -5.72 -6.58
N GLU A 349 -27.08 -5.94 -6.05
CA GLU A 349 -27.93 -4.92 -5.46
C GLU A 349 -28.24 -5.28 -4.01
N GLY A 350 -27.63 -4.56 -3.08
CA GLY A 350 -27.61 -4.95 -1.67
C GLY A 350 -27.02 -6.35 -1.48
N ASP A 351 -27.81 -7.27 -0.92
CA ASP A 351 -27.42 -8.65 -0.63
C ASP A 351 -27.94 -9.66 -1.68
N ARG A 352 -28.33 -9.16 -2.87
CA ARG A 352 -28.92 -9.99 -3.92
C ARG A 352 -28.19 -9.80 -5.24
N ALA A 353 -27.93 -10.90 -5.93
CA ALA A 353 -27.49 -10.88 -7.31
C ALA A 353 -28.71 -10.74 -8.24
N GLN A 354 -28.83 -9.60 -8.91
CA GLN A 354 -29.86 -9.34 -9.91
C GLN A 354 -29.36 -9.71 -11.31
N PRO A 355 -30.12 -10.48 -12.10
CA PRO A 355 -29.73 -10.74 -13.48
C PRO A 355 -29.72 -9.44 -14.30
N ARG A 356 -28.56 -9.06 -14.86
CA ARG A 356 -28.49 -8.15 -16.00
C ARG A 356 -28.52 -9.04 -17.23
N VAL A 357 -29.59 -9.01 -18.01
CA VAL A 357 -29.75 -9.90 -19.18
C VAL A 357 -28.53 -9.81 -20.10
N ILE A 358 -27.76 -10.89 -20.16
CA ILE A 358 -26.91 -11.24 -21.29
C ILE A 358 -27.44 -12.61 -21.73
N GLY A 359 -27.77 -12.77 -23.01
CA GLY A 359 -28.49 -13.93 -23.58
C GLY A 359 -27.78 -15.28 -23.37
N ALA A 360 -27.62 -16.11 -24.39
CA ALA A 360 -26.86 -17.38 -24.28
C ALA A 360 -25.35 -17.17 -24.06
N ALA A 361 -24.96 -16.21 -23.23
CA ALA A 361 -23.63 -15.63 -23.09
C ALA A 361 -22.60 -16.52 -22.38
N GLY A 362 -22.84 -17.83 -22.37
CA GLY A 362 -21.93 -18.80 -21.79
C GLY A 362 -21.81 -18.67 -20.28
N ARG A 363 -21.42 -19.77 -19.65
CA ARG A 363 -21.06 -19.80 -18.24
C ARG A 363 -19.67 -19.18 -18.10
N LEU A 364 -19.58 -17.86 -18.08
CA LEU A 364 -18.30 -17.16 -17.90
C LEU A 364 -17.87 -17.19 -16.43
N SER A 365 -16.57 -17.31 -16.20
CA SER A 365 -15.93 -17.07 -14.91
C SER A 365 -15.16 -15.75 -14.95
N ARG A 366 -14.87 -15.17 -13.78
CA ARG A 366 -14.06 -13.92 -13.66
C ARG A 366 -14.53 -12.80 -14.62
N PRO A 367 -15.78 -12.32 -14.51
CA PRO A 367 -16.28 -11.27 -15.39
C PRO A 367 -15.53 -9.95 -15.14
N ALA A 368 -15.31 -9.18 -16.19
CA ALA A 368 -14.73 -7.84 -16.13
C ALA A 368 -15.46 -6.91 -17.08
N VAL A 369 -15.99 -5.79 -16.57
CA VAL A 369 -16.80 -4.85 -17.35
C VAL A 369 -16.01 -3.57 -17.61
N ALA A 370 -16.01 -3.10 -18.85
CA ALA A 370 -15.35 -1.86 -19.22
C ALA A 370 -15.94 -0.66 -18.43
N PRO A 371 -15.15 0.37 -18.09
CA PRO A 371 -15.62 1.50 -17.27
C PRO A 371 -16.87 2.24 -17.79
N ASP A 372 -17.09 2.24 -19.10
CA ASP A 372 -18.25 2.85 -19.76
C ASP A 372 -19.45 1.90 -19.94
N ASN A 373 -19.36 0.68 -19.39
CA ASN A 373 -20.36 -0.38 -19.47
C ASN A 373 -20.74 -0.77 -20.92
N GLN A 374 -19.85 -0.59 -21.91
CA GLN A 374 -20.13 -0.95 -23.30
C GLN A 374 -19.67 -2.37 -23.66
N GLU A 375 -18.63 -2.88 -23.00
CA GLU A 375 -18.04 -4.18 -23.27
C GLU A 375 -17.89 -5.00 -21.98
N LEU A 376 -18.07 -6.32 -22.10
CA LEU A 376 -17.77 -7.32 -21.08
C LEU A 376 -16.66 -8.22 -21.60
N ALA A 377 -15.76 -8.62 -20.71
CA ALA A 377 -14.87 -9.76 -20.89
C ALA A 377 -15.09 -10.79 -19.78
N GLY A 378 -14.68 -12.03 -20.04
CA GLY A 378 -14.69 -13.11 -19.04
C GLY A 378 -13.91 -14.31 -19.53
N LEU A 379 -13.72 -15.28 -18.66
CA LEU A 379 -12.96 -16.49 -18.96
C LEU A 379 -13.89 -17.70 -19.16
N SER A 380 -13.40 -18.72 -19.87
CA SER A 380 -13.96 -20.07 -19.79
C SER A 380 -13.91 -20.61 -18.34
N ALA A 381 -14.59 -21.73 -18.07
CA ALA A 381 -14.50 -22.40 -16.77
C ALA A 381 -13.07 -22.84 -16.45
N GLU A 382 -12.31 -23.25 -17.47
CA GLU A 382 -10.91 -23.68 -17.34
C GLU A 382 -9.89 -22.55 -17.49
N ALA A 383 -10.35 -21.30 -17.67
CA ALA A 383 -9.50 -20.13 -17.91
C ALA A 383 -8.52 -20.26 -19.09
N ASP A 384 -8.79 -21.13 -20.06
CA ASP A 384 -7.99 -21.33 -21.28
C ASP A 384 -8.51 -20.51 -22.48
N GLN A 385 -9.62 -19.78 -22.33
CA GLN A 385 -10.16 -18.88 -23.34
C GLN A 385 -10.61 -17.57 -22.69
N VAL A 386 -10.39 -16.47 -23.42
CA VAL A 386 -10.94 -15.14 -23.10
C VAL A 386 -12.11 -14.87 -24.04
N PHE A 387 -13.27 -14.56 -23.48
CA PHE A 387 -14.45 -14.12 -24.22
C PHE A 387 -14.64 -12.62 -24.11
N VAL A 388 -15.21 -12.01 -25.15
CA VAL A 388 -15.72 -10.64 -25.11
C VAL A 388 -17.13 -10.55 -25.67
N ALA A 389 -17.96 -9.70 -25.07
CA ALA A 389 -19.33 -9.45 -25.49
C ALA A 389 -19.62 -7.94 -25.51
N ALA A 390 -20.35 -7.49 -26.52
CA ALA A 390 -20.84 -6.13 -26.65
C ALA A 390 -22.11 -6.13 -27.52
N PRO A 391 -23.16 -5.36 -27.20
CA PRO A 391 -23.38 -4.63 -25.94
C PRO A 391 -23.68 -5.56 -24.75
N LEU A 392 -23.58 -5.04 -23.53
CA LEU A 392 -23.93 -5.76 -22.29
C LEU A 392 -25.38 -6.29 -22.27
N THR A 393 -26.26 -5.77 -23.12
CA THR A 393 -27.70 -6.07 -23.14
C THR A 393 -28.08 -7.36 -23.89
N GLY A 394 -27.10 -8.12 -24.39
CA GLY A 394 -27.31 -9.53 -24.71
C GLY A 394 -27.53 -9.93 -26.17
N SER A 395 -27.03 -9.16 -27.15
CA SER A 395 -26.81 -9.67 -28.52
C SER A 395 -25.88 -8.76 -29.32
N PRO A 396 -24.85 -9.29 -30.00
CA PRO A 396 -24.54 -10.72 -30.24
C PRO A 396 -23.95 -11.48 -29.03
N PRO A 397 -23.94 -12.84 -29.07
CA PRO A 397 -23.31 -13.67 -28.04
C PRO A 397 -21.81 -13.38 -27.90
N PRO A 398 -21.18 -13.71 -26.75
CA PRO A 398 -19.75 -13.54 -26.55
C PRO A 398 -18.96 -14.32 -27.61
N ARG A 399 -17.91 -13.68 -28.11
CA ARG A 399 -16.95 -14.29 -29.04
C ARG A 399 -15.66 -14.63 -28.31
N VAL A 400 -15.02 -15.73 -28.70
CA VAL A 400 -13.66 -16.04 -28.26
C VAL A 400 -12.72 -14.97 -28.83
N LEU A 401 -11.99 -14.28 -27.95
CA LEU A 401 -10.98 -13.29 -28.30
C LEU A 401 -9.59 -13.94 -28.36
N LEU A 402 -9.26 -14.76 -27.36
CA LEU A 402 -7.97 -15.45 -27.23
C LEU A 402 -8.20 -16.89 -26.79
N THR A 403 -7.33 -17.79 -27.25
CA THR A 403 -7.22 -19.18 -26.79
C THR A 403 -5.79 -19.39 -26.33
N ALA A 404 -5.64 -19.95 -25.13
CA ALA A 404 -4.35 -20.15 -24.50
C ALA A 404 -3.56 -21.23 -25.24
N GLN A 405 -2.24 -21.13 -25.18
CA GLN A 405 -1.34 -22.22 -25.50
C GLN A 405 -1.61 -23.42 -24.58
N LYS A 406 -1.11 -24.59 -24.98
CA LYS A 406 -1.22 -25.80 -24.18
C LYS A 406 -0.66 -25.57 -22.78
N ASP A 407 -1.40 -26.05 -21.77
CA ASP A 407 -1.06 -25.96 -20.34
C ASP A 407 -1.00 -24.52 -19.78
N ALA A 408 -1.38 -23.51 -20.58
CA ALA A 408 -1.51 -22.14 -20.13
C ALA A 408 -2.94 -21.80 -19.69
N ARG A 409 -3.04 -20.73 -18.91
CA ARG A 409 -4.28 -20.16 -18.35
C ARG A 409 -4.21 -18.65 -18.48
N PHE A 410 -5.34 -17.99 -18.61
CA PHE A 410 -5.45 -16.54 -18.54
C PHE A 410 -5.74 -16.08 -17.12
N THR A 411 -5.15 -14.95 -16.72
CA THR A 411 -5.61 -14.20 -15.54
C THR A 411 -7.00 -13.63 -15.80
N ALA A 412 -7.70 -13.22 -14.73
CA ALA A 412 -8.92 -12.43 -14.91
C ALA A 412 -8.63 -11.18 -15.78
N PRO A 413 -9.48 -10.86 -16.78
CA PRO A 413 -9.30 -9.67 -17.61
C PRO A 413 -9.47 -8.38 -16.80
N THR A 414 -8.89 -7.27 -17.27
CA THR A 414 -9.00 -5.93 -16.67
C THR A 414 -8.98 -4.87 -17.76
N TRP A 415 -9.59 -3.72 -17.50
CA TRP A 415 -9.79 -2.64 -18.44
C TRP A 415 -9.11 -1.36 -17.96
N SER A 416 -8.36 -0.69 -18.84
CA SER A 416 -7.97 0.70 -18.60
C SER A 416 -9.11 1.66 -18.94
N ARG A 417 -8.97 2.90 -18.47
CA ARG A 417 -9.97 3.97 -18.61
C ARG A 417 -10.38 4.27 -20.05
N ASP A 418 -9.45 4.09 -20.99
CA ASP A 418 -9.63 4.26 -22.43
C ASP A 418 -10.38 3.09 -23.11
N GLY A 419 -10.76 2.06 -22.34
CA GLY A 419 -11.43 0.87 -22.86
C GLY A 419 -10.48 -0.16 -23.48
N THR A 420 -9.17 -0.05 -23.24
CA THR A 420 -8.22 -1.10 -23.61
C THR A 420 -8.34 -2.29 -22.64
N LEU A 421 -8.46 -3.50 -23.18
CA LEU A 421 -8.53 -4.76 -22.42
C LEU A 421 -7.14 -5.35 -22.23
N TRP A 422 -6.84 -5.82 -21.03
CA TRP A 422 -5.58 -6.42 -20.65
C TRP A 422 -5.81 -7.79 -20.02
N VAL A 423 -4.96 -8.75 -20.40
CA VAL A 423 -5.00 -10.11 -19.83
C VAL A 423 -3.61 -10.74 -19.94
N VAL A 424 -3.21 -11.50 -18.92
CA VAL A 424 -1.96 -12.26 -18.96
C VAL A 424 -2.26 -13.72 -19.24
N GLU A 425 -1.64 -14.26 -20.28
CA GLU A 425 -1.54 -15.70 -20.51
C GLU A 425 -0.34 -16.23 -19.72
N SER A 426 -0.52 -17.26 -18.91
CA SER A 426 0.49 -17.75 -17.99
C SER A 426 0.54 -19.27 -17.92
N LYS A 427 1.75 -19.80 -17.82
CA LYS A 427 2.05 -21.17 -17.39
C LYS A 427 3.13 -21.11 -16.30
N LYS A 428 3.56 -22.26 -15.78
CA LYS A 428 4.44 -22.38 -14.60
C LYS A 428 5.70 -21.49 -14.65
N ASP A 429 6.36 -21.40 -15.81
CA ASP A 429 7.65 -20.72 -15.95
C ASP A 429 7.66 -19.69 -17.09
N GLU A 430 6.51 -19.40 -17.71
CA GLU A 430 6.42 -18.38 -18.76
C GLU A 430 5.08 -17.64 -18.72
N SER A 431 5.08 -16.40 -19.16
CA SER A 431 3.85 -15.63 -19.34
C SER A 431 3.94 -14.60 -20.48
N TRP A 432 2.79 -14.17 -20.97
CA TRP A 432 2.65 -13.16 -22.02
C TRP A 432 1.53 -12.18 -21.67
N LEU A 433 1.83 -10.89 -21.76
CA LEU A 433 0.82 -9.84 -21.64
C LEU A 433 0.16 -9.59 -22.99
N TRP A 434 -1.16 -9.78 -23.03
CA TRP A 434 -2.02 -9.45 -24.17
C TRP A 434 -2.79 -8.16 -23.89
N VAL A 435 -2.82 -7.29 -24.90
CA VAL A 435 -3.46 -5.98 -24.85
C VAL A 435 -4.33 -5.80 -26.07
N ARG A 436 -5.58 -5.36 -25.87
CA ARG A 436 -6.53 -5.13 -26.94
C ARG A 436 -7.16 -3.75 -26.80
N PRO A 437 -6.64 -2.76 -27.53
CA PRO A 437 -7.30 -1.47 -27.67
C PRO A 437 -8.70 -1.63 -28.23
N ARG A 438 -9.61 -0.72 -27.86
CA ARG A 438 -10.99 -0.77 -28.33
C ARG A 438 -11.07 -0.77 -29.86
N GLY A 439 -11.90 -1.64 -30.41
CA GLY A 439 -12.09 -1.82 -31.85
C GLY A 439 -10.88 -2.39 -32.61
N ARG A 440 -9.78 -2.72 -31.94
CA ARG A 440 -8.58 -3.31 -32.54
C ARG A 440 -8.41 -4.79 -32.16
N PRO A 441 -7.66 -5.58 -32.94
CA PRO A 441 -7.25 -6.93 -32.55
C PRO A 441 -6.35 -6.93 -31.30
N PRO A 442 -6.31 -8.02 -30.52
CA PRO A 442 -5.35 -8.17 -29.44
C PRO A 442 -3.91 -8.27 -29.99
N VAL A 443 -2.97 -7.64 -29.30
CA VAL A 443 -1.54 -7.68 -29.57
C VAL A 443 -0.78 -8.09 -28.31
N ARG A 444 0.40 -8.69 -28.46
CA ARG A 444 1.28 -8.97 -27.33
C ARG A 444 2.14 -7.75 -27.01
N ALA A 445 2.35 -7.48 -25.73
CA ALA A 445 3.36 -6.53 -25.30
C ALA A 445 4.74 -6.98 -25.82
N ALA A 446 5.51 -6.05 -26.40
CA ALA A 446 6.81 -6.41 -26.98
C ALA A 446 7.84 -6.70 -25.88
N HIS A 447 7.77 -5.95 -24.77
CA HIS A 447 8.56 -6.22 -23.59
C HIS A 447 7.65 -6.48 -22.39
N TRP A 448 7.86 -7.65 -21.77
CA TRP A 448 7.13 -8.11 -20.60
C TRP A 448 8.12 -8.67 -19.58
N GLY A 449 8.34 -7.92 -18.48
CA GLY A 449 9.37 -8.22 -17.50
C GLY A 449 9.14 -9.50 -16.69
N LEU A 450 7.93 -10.07 -16.75
CA LEU A 450 7.56 -11.33 -16.10
C LEU A 450 7.49 -12.51 -17.07
N GLY A 451 8.02 -12.37 -18.29
CA GLY A 451 7.91 -13.39 -19.33
C GLY A 451 8.45 -14.78 -18.97
N GLY A 452 9.36 -14.87 -17.99
CA GLY A 452 9.88 -16.13 -17.44
C GLY A 452 9.29 -16.53 -16.09
N ARG A 453 8.07 -16.08 -15.77
CA ARG A 453 7.41 -16.30 -14.47
C ARG A 453 5.94 -16.69 -14.66
N GLU A 454 5.42 -17.53 -13.77
CA GLU A 454 3.98 -17.70 -13.58
C GLU A 454 3.36 -16.43 -13.00
N VAL A 455 2.29 -15.96 -13.64
CA VAL A 455 1.47 -14.83 -13.21
C VAL A 455 0.07 -15.33 -12.89
N ARG A 456 -0.39 -15.08 -11.66
CA ARG A 456 -1.66 -15.57 -11.11
C ARG A 456 -2.78 -14.55 -11.15
N ALA A 457 -2.43 -13.26 -11.01
CA ALA A 457 -3.38 -12.15 -11.09
C ALA A 457 -2.71 -10.93 -11.70
N PHE A 458 -3.48 -10.14 -12.43
CA PHE A 458 -3.06 -8.90 -13.07
C PHE A 458 -4.24 -7.91 -13.04
N ARG A 459 -4.02 -6.68 -12.56
CA ARG A 459 -5.02 -5.60 -12.51
C ARG A 459 -4.40 -4.26 -12.86
N ILE A 460 -5.00 -3.55 -13.82
CA ILE A 460 -4.55 -2.21 -14.22
C ILE A 460 -5.06 -1.19 -13.21
N ALA A 461 -4.23 -0.22 -12.85
CA ALA A 461 -4.65 0.92 -12.06
C ALA A 461 -5.49 1.88 -12.92
N ARG A 462 -6.42 2.60 -12.29
CA ARG A 462 -7.31 3.55 -13.00
C ARG A 462 -6.57 4.71 -13.68
N ASP A 463 -5.34 4.98 -13.24
CA ASP A 463 -4.42 5.94 -13.86
C ASP A 463 -3.81 5.47 -15.19
N GLY A 464 -3.94 4.19 -15.55
CA GLY A 464 -3.46 3.62 -16.81
C GLY A 464 -1.94 3.46 -16.93
N VAL A 465 -1.18 3.84 -15.90
CA VAL A 465 0.29 3.84 -15.87
C VAL A 465 0.84 2.74 -14.94
N ARG A 466 0.06 2.28 -13.96
CA ARG A 466 0.49 1.25 -13.00
C ARG A 466 -0.34 -0.02 -13.14
N ALA A 467 0.25 -1.16 -12.80
CA ALA A 467 -0.43 -2.45 -12.74
C ALA A 467 -0.05 -3.19 -11.46
N ALA A 468 -1.02 -3.87 -10.83
CA ALA A 468 -0.78 -4.76 -9.71
C ALA A 468 -0.78 -6.21 -10.20
N VAL A 469 0.20 -7.00 -9.75
CA VAL A 469 0.43 -8.36 -10.26
C VAL A 469 0.74 -9.31 -9.10
N ILE A 470 0.23 -10.53 -9.17
CA ILE A 470 0.70 -11.64 -8.34
C ILE A 470 1.53 -12.55 -9.25
N ALA A 471 2.83 -12.66 -8.98
CA ALA A 471 3.75 -13.48 -9.75
C ALA A 471 4.51 -14.46 -8.84
N HIS A 472 4.85 -15.64 -9.37
CA HIS A 472 5.65 -16.62 -8.64
C HIS A 472 7.13 -16.23 -8.69
N ILE A 473 7.65 -15.70 -7.58
CA ILE A 473 9.01 -15.19 -7.43
C ILE A 473 9.61 -15.84 -6.18
N ASP A 474 10.85 -16.33 -6.27
CA ASP A 474 11.55 -17.03 -5.19
C ASP A 474 10.73 -18.16 -4.54
N GLY A 475 10.04 -18.94 -5.36
CA GLY A 475 9.26 -20.11 -4.93
C GLY A 475 7.92 -19.80 -4.26
N ARG A 476 7.44 -18.54 -4.28
CA ARG A 476 6.15 -18.15 -3.71
C ARG A 476 5.41 -17.09 -4.54
N PRO A 477 4.07 -17.02 -4.47
CA PRO A 477 3.30 -15.91 -5.06
C PRO A 477 3.56 -14.60 -4.30
N GLN A 478 4.04 -13.58 -4.99
CA GLN A 478 4.35 -12.26 -4.41
C GLN A 478 3.58 -11.17 -5.14
N VAL A 479 3.14 -10.14 -4.40
CA VAL A 479 2.53 -8.94 -4.97
C VAL A 479 3.61 -8.01 -5.50
N GLN A 480 3.46 -7.57 -6.74
CA GLN A 480 4.35 -6.64 -7.43
C GLN A 480 3.53 -5.50 -8.03
N VAL A 481 4.10 -4.30 -8.09
CA VAL A 481 3.54 -3.17 -8.84
C VAL A 481 4.41 -2.92 -10.07
N GLY A 482 3.83 -3.16 -11.25
CA GLY A 482 4.44 -2.90 -12.54
C GLY A 482 4.18 -1.49 -13.04
N ARG A 483 5.12 -0.95 -13.82
CA ARG A 483 4.96 0.30 -14.57
C ARG A 483 4.66 0.00 -16.04
N ILE A 484 3.71 0.74 -16.60
CA ILE A 484 3.32 0.71 -18.00
C ILE A 484 3.93 1.94 -18.67
N ALA A 485 4.85 1.72 -19.60
CA ALA A 485 5.49 2.77 -20.37
C ALA A 485 5.38 2.46 -21.87
N TYR A 486 5.58 3.48 -22.69
CA TYR A 486 5.66 3.34 -24.14
C TYR A 486 7.04 3.80 -24.59
N ALA A 487 7.75 2.94 -25.32
CA ALA A 487 8.98 3.34 -26.00
C ALA A 487 8.69 4.43 -27.05
N PRO A 488 9.67 5.23 -27.50
CA PRO A 488 9.47 6.30 -28.48
C PRO A 488 8.77 5.87 -29.79
N GLY A 489 8.85 4.59 -30.16
CA GLY A 489 8.13 4.01 -31.30
C GLY A 489 6.69 3.57 -31.01
N GLY A 490 6.12 3.94 -29.85
CA GLY A 490 4.79 3.51 -29.40
C GLY A 490 4.71 2.07 -28.92
N THR A 491 5.86 1.38 -28.81
CA THR A 491 5.91 -0.01 -28.37
C THR A 491 5.71 -0.09 -26.86
N LEU A 492 4.76 -0.93 -26.44
CA LEU A 492 4.43 -1.14 -25.04
C LEU A 492 5.57 -1.85 -24.30
N ASP A 493 6.02 -1.21 -23.21
CA ASP A 493 7.01 -1.70 -22.27
C ASP A 493 6.38 -1.87 -20.88
N VAL A 494 6.28 -3.11 -20.42
CA VAL A 494 5.89 -3.44 -19.05
C VAL A 494 6.98 -4.33 -18.44
N GLY A 495 8.19 -3.77 -18.34
CA GLY A 495 9.41 -4.47 -17.91
C GLY A 495 9.74 -4.36 -16.42
N SER A 496 9.38 -3.26 -15.78
CA SER A 496 9.85 -2.94 -14.42
C SER A 496 8.78 -3.21 -13.37
N PHE A 497 9.09 -4.09 -12.42
CA PHE A 497 8.23 -4.47 -11.31
C PHE A 497 8.89 -4.11 -9.98
N LEU A 498 8.08 -3.58 -9.07
CA LEU A 498 8.48 -3.14 -7.75
C LEU A 498 7.78 -4.00 -6.68
N PRO A 499 8.53 -4.73 -5.84
CA PRO A 499 7.96 -5.37 -4.67
C PRO A 499 7.60 -4.30 -3.61
N VAL A 500 6.31 -4.21 -3.27
CA VAL A 500 5.82 -3.16 -2.35
C VAL A 500 5.64 -3.65 -0.92
N SER A 501 5.57 -4.96 -0.66
CA SER A 501 5.52 -5.53 0.69
C SER A 501 6.11 -6.94 0.72
N SER A 502 6.70 -7.31 1.85
CA SER A 502 7.23 -8.66 2.14
C SER A 502 6.49 -9.37 3.28
N GLU A 503 5.40 -8.78 3.80
CA GLU A 503 4.67 -9.28 4.97
C GLU A 503 3.77 -10.50 4.65
N LEU A 504 3.35 -10.62 3.39
CA LEU A 504 2.58 -11.78 2.92
C LEU A 504 3.52 -12.92 2.48
N GLN A 505 3.23 -14.12 2.98
CA GLN A 505 3.90 -15.36 2.56
C GLN A 505 3.28 -15.94 1.28
N ASP A 506 2.01 -15.64 1.05
CA ASP A 506 1.24 -16.11 -0.10
C ASP A 506 0.18 -15.06 -0.48
N ALA A 507 -0.09 -14.93 -1.77
CA ALA A 507 -1.08 -14.02 -2.32
C ALA A 507 -1.97 -14.77 -3.32
N VAL A 508 -3.27 -14.59 -3.19
CA VAL A 508 -4.31 -15.35 -3.90
C VAL A 508 -4.96 -14.52 -5.00
N ASP A 509 -5.43 -13.32 -4.67
CA ASP A 509 -6.06 -12.39 -5.61
C ASP A 509 -5.89 -10.95 -5.10
N LEU A 510 -6.02 -9.98 -6.01
CA LEU A 510 -5.89 -8.56 -5.67
C LEU A 510 -6.81 -7.68 -6.50
N ALA A 511 -7.13 -6.50 -5.97
CA ALA A 511 -7.85 -5.43 -6.64
C ALA A 511 -7.36 -4.06 -6.15
N TRP A 512 -7.49 -3.02 -6.98
CA TRP A 512 -7.21 -1.65 -6.56
C TRP A 512 -8.35 -1.11 -5.70
N ARG A 513 -8.09 -0.82 -4.42
CA ARG A 513 -9.06 -0.17 -3.53
C ARG A 513 -9.19 1.30 -3.89
N ASP A 514 -8.07 1.96 -4.10
CA ASP A 514 -7.91 3.34 -4.53
C ASP A 514 -6.53 3.49 -5.19
N TYR A 515 -6.16 4.69 -5.62
CA TYR A 515 -4.89 4.94 -6.31
C TYR A 515 -3.64 4.64 -5.47
N SER A 516 -3.75 4.49 -4.15
CA SER A 516 -2.63 4.28 -3.22
C SER A 516 -2.67 2.94 -2.49
N THR A 517 -3.77 2.19 -2.60
CA THR A 517 -4.02 1.01 -1.78
C THR A 517 -4.54 -0.14 -2.61
N LEU A 518 -3.95 -1.32 -2.44
CA LEU A 518 -4.47 -2.58 -2.94
C LEU A 518 -5.31 -3.28 -1.86
N ALA A 519 -6.41 -3.89 -2.26
CA ALA A 519 -7.07 -4.93 -1.47
C ALA A 519 -6.51 -6.29 -1.93
N VAL A 520 -5.93 -7.04 -1.01
CA VAL A 520 -5.21 -8.30 -1.31
C VAL A 520 -5.78 -9.42 -0.47
N LEU A 521 -6.09 -10.56 -1.08
CA LEU A 521 -6.28 -11.82 -0.38
C LEU A 521 -4.94 -12.54 -0.28
N GLY A 522 -4.53 -12.89 0.93
CA GLY A 522 -3.25 -13.56 1.14
C GLY A 522 -3.12 -14.15 2.53
N ARG A 523 -1.93 -14.62 2.84
CA ARG A 523 -1.59 -15.19 4.16
C ARG A 523 -0.34 -14.49 4.69
N ALA A 524 -0.47 -13.78 5.80
CA ALA A 524 0.69 -13.24 6.49
C ALA A 524 1.42 -14.35 7.26
N GLN A 525 2.68 -14.10 7.67
CA GLN A 525 3.52 -15.13 8.28
C GLN A 525 2.95 -15.76 9.55
N ARG A 526 2.13 -15.02 10.30
CA ARG A 526 1.51 -15.48 11.56
C ARG A 526 0.12 -16.10 11.36
N ASP A 527 -0.41 -16.06 10.15
CA ASP A 527 -1.76 -16.51 9.86
C ASP A 527 -1.77 -17.92 9.27
N SER A 528 -2.72 -18.74 9.74
CA SER A 528 -2.95 -20.08 9.20
C SER A 528 -3.98 -20.09 8.07
N GLN A 529 -4.72 -19.00 7.89
CA GLN A 529 -5.82 -18.88 6.93
C GLN A 529 -5.58 -17.72 5.97
N THR A 530 -6.13 -17.82 4.76
CA THR A 530 -6.16 -16.70 3.82
C THR A 530 -7.14 -15.64 4.32
N LEU A 531 -6.66 -14.40 4.47
CA LEU A 531 -7.42 -13.25 4.97
C LEU A 531 -7.30 -12.08 3.98
N PRO A 532 -8.25 -11.14 3.98
CA PRO A 532 -8.15 -9.91 3.22
C PRO A 532 -7.32 -8.86 3.98
N PHE A 533 -6.47 -8.16 3.23
CA PHE A 533 -5.60 -7.08 3.71
C PHE A 533 -5.74 -5.84 2.83
N LEU A 534 -5.58 -4.68 3.44
CA LEU A 534 -5.25 -3.44 2.75
C LEU A 534 -3.74 -3.32 2.70
N MET A 535 -3.19 -3.14 1.50
CA MET A 535 -1.76 -3.03 1.23
C MET A 535 -1.47 -1.68 0.59
N PRO A 536 -0.93 -0.71 1.34
CA PRO A 536 -0.43 0.54 0.77
C PRO A 536 0.70 0.25 -0.22
N ILE A 537 0.61 0.82 -1.43
CA ILE A 537 1.67 0.64 -2.46
C ILE A 537 2.96 1.38 -2.12
N SER A 538 2.89 2.30 -1.17
CA SER A 538 4.03 3.05 -0.67
C SER A 538 5.08 2.21 0.02
N GLY A 539 4.71 1.02 0.52
CA GLY A 539 5.56 0.22 1.40
C GLY A 539 5.29 0.35 2.89
N SER A 540 4.25 1.10 3.29
CA SER A 540 3.76 1.09 4.67
C SER A 540 3.20 -0.30 5.05
N ALA A 541 3.06 -0.57 6.35
CA ALA A 541 2.59 -1.86 6.85
C ALA A 541 1.20 -2.23 6.33
N ILE A 542 0.96 -3.52 6.06
CA ILE A 542 -0.36 -4.01 5.65
C ILE A 542 -1.33 -4.03 6.84
N THR A 543 -2.62 -3.78 6.57
CA THR A 543 -3.67 -3.82 7.60
C THR A 543 -4.66 -4.94 7.31
N SER A 544 -4.89 -5.82 8.28
CA SER A 544 -5.93 -6.86 8.18
C SER A 544 -7.33 -6.24 8.10
N LEU A 545 -8.21 -6.82 7.28
CA LEU A 545 -9.55 -6.31 7.03
C LEU A 545 -10.65 -7.25 7.53
N GLY A 546 -11.49 -6.72 8.41
CA GLY A 546 -12.66 -7.36 8.98
C GLY A 546 -12.33 -8.49 9.95
N VAL A 547 -13.38 -9.10 10.49
CA VAL A 547 -13.28 -10.23 11.43
C VAL A 547 -14.31 -11.31 11.08
N GLY A 548 -14.11 -12.50 11.62
CA GLY A 548 -15.00 -13.65 11.40
C GLY A 548 -14.50 -14.60 10.31
N SER A 549 -15.20 -15.72 10.16
CA SER A 549 -14.83 -16.76 9.19
C SER A 549 -15.32 -16.41 7.80
N LEU A 550 -14.40 -16.45 6.84
CA LEU A 550 -14.69 -16.29 5.41
C LEU A 550 -14.83 -17.64 4.69
N GLY A 551 -14.62 -18.80 5.32
CA GLY A 551 -14.52 -20.07 4.61
C GLY A 551 -13.21 -20.15 3.79
N GLU A 552 -13.31 -20.49 2.51
CA GLU A 552 -12.19 -20.49 1.56
C GLU A 552 -12.28 -19.28 0.61
N PRO A 553 -11.75 -18.09 0.99
CA PRO A 553 -11.78 -16.93 0.12
C PRO A 553 -10.92 -17.15 -1.13
N ARG A 554 -11.46 -16.83 -2.30
CA ARG A 554 -10.84 -17.10 -3.61
C ARG A 554 -10.64 -15.85 -4.46
N THR A 555 -11.53 -14.88 -4.32
CA THR A 555 -11.48 -13.66 -5.14
C THR A 555 -11.78 -12.42 -4.31
N ILE A 556 -11.20 -11.28 -4.71
CA ILE A 556 -11.43 -9.98 -4.06
C ILE A 556 -11.74 -8.92 -5.10
N ALA A 557 -12.74 -8.09 -4.82
CA ALA A 557 -13.07 -6.92 -5.62
C ALA A 557 -13.07 -5.67 -4.74
N ALA A 558 -12.51 -4.61 -5.30
CA ALA A 558 -12.47 -3.30 -4.69
C ALA A 558 -12.52 -2.23 -5.79
N ALA A 559 -13.05 -1.07 -5.43
CA ALA A 559 -13.03 0.13 -6.25
C ALA A 559 -13.11 1.35 -5.34
N PRO A 560 -12.68 2.55 -5.80
CA PRO A 560 -12.75 3.77 -5.02
C PRO A 560 -14.18 4.04 -4.50
N GLY A 561 -14.31 4.26 -3.19
CA GLY A 561 -15.61 4.52 -2.53
C GLY A 561 -16.57 3.32 -2.44
N ALA A 562 -16.30 2.21 -3.13
CA ALA A 562 -17.15 1.01 -3.10
C ALA A 562 -16.79 0.09 -1.91
N PRO A 563 -17.72 -0.73 -1.40
CA PRO A 563 -17.39 -1.75 -0.40
C PRO A 563 -16.45 -2.82 -0.99
N ILE A 564 -15.56 -3.37 -0.16
CA ILE A 564 -14.75 -4.52 -0.57
C ILE A 564 -15.63 -5.78 -0.55
N LEU A 565 -15.54 -6.59 -1.61
CA LEU A 565 -16.28 -7.83 -1.77
C LEU A 565 -15.32 -9.02 -1.85
N ILE A 566 -15.69 -10.12 -1.20
CA ILE A 566 -14.93 -11.38 -1.21
C ILE A 566 -15.78 -12.47 -1.83
N GLY A 567 -15.30 -13.08 -2.92
CA GLY A 567 -15.85 -14.34 -3.40
C GLY A 567 -15.23 -15.49 -2.62
N THR A 568 -16.06 -16.31 -1.98
CA THR A 568 -15.60 -17.42 -1.13
C THR A 568 -16.39 -18.69 -1.40
N ARG A 569 -15.80 -19.83 -1.01
CA ARG A 569 -16.52 -21.10 -0.90
C ARG A 569 -16.68 -21.49 0.57
N SER A 570 -17.92 -21.73 0.99
CA SER A 570 -18.24 -22.18 2.34
C SER A 570 -19.27 -23.31 2.30
N SER A 571 -18.99 -24.41 3.01
CA SER A 571 -19.86 -25.60 3.03
C SER A 571 -20.26 -26.09 1.63
N GLY A 572 -19.30 -26.06 0.70
CA GLY A 572 -19.48 -26.49 -0.69
C GLY A 572 -20.19 -25.50 -1.61
N LYS A 573 -20.68 -24.36 -1.11
CA LYS A 573 -21.41 -23.34 -1.88
C LYS A 573 -20.58 -22.08 -2.08
N ASP A 574 -20.70 -21.48 -3.25
CA ASP A 574 -20.09 -20.18 -3.53
C ASP A 574 -20.96 -19.05 -2.94
N GLN A 575 -20.29 -18.10 -2.28
CA GLN A 575 -20.91 -16.93 -1.68
C GLN A 575 -20.08 -15.67 -1.94
N VAL A 576 -20.74 -14.54 -2.06
CA VAL A 576 -20.11 -13.21 -2.00
C VAL A 576 -20.34 -12.63 -0.61
N CYS A 577 -19.23 -12.24 0.01
CA CYS A 577 -19.19 -11.60 1.31
C CYS A 577 -18.90 -10.11 1.19
N ARG A 578 -19.42 -9.35 2.14
CA ARG A 578 -19.11 -7.94 2.36
C ARG A 578 -18.99 -7.68 3.86
N GLN A 579 -18.36 -6.57 4.22
CA GLN A 579 -18.40 -6.09 5.60
C GLN A 579 -19.82 -5.62 5.96
N ARG A 580 -20.24 -5.87 7.20
CA ARG A 580 -21.54 -5.38 7.71
C ARG A 580 -21.60 -3.85 7.71
N ALA A 581 -20.49 -3.21 8.05
CA ALA A 581 -20.28 -1.76 8.02
C ALA A 581 -18.95 -1.47 7.30
N PRO A 582 -18.97 -1.18 5.98
CA PRO A 582 -17.76 -1.02 5.16
C PRO A 582 -16.81 0.10 5.62
N SER A 583 -17.32 1.11 6.32
CA SER A 583 -16.51 2.19 6.89
C SER A 583 -15.70 1.80 8.13
N ASN A 584 -15.93 0.60 8.68
CA ASN A 584 -15.22 0.08 9.86
C ASN A 584 -14.34 -1.11 9.45
N SER A 585 -13.02 -0.93 9.49
CA SER A 585 -12.06 -1.97 9.13
C SER A 585 -12.16 -3.23 9.99
N TYR A 586 -12.72 -3.17 11.20
CA TYR A 586 -12.94 -4.34 12.07
C TYR A 586 -14.35 -4.92 11.96
N SER A 587 -15.14 -4.44 10.99
CA SER A 587 -16.50 -4.93 10.81
C SER A 587 -16.51 -6.41 10.44
N PRO A 588 -17.42 -7.22 11.04
CA PRO A 588 -17.50 -8.62 10.69
C PRO A 588 -17.92 -8.81 9.24
N TRP A 589 -17.34 -9.83 8.61
CA TRP A 589 -17.77 -10.30 7.29
C TRP A 589 -19.12 -11.00 7.40
N ILE A 590 -20.00 -10.71 6.44
CA ILE A 590 -21.23 -11.46 6.21
C ILE A 590 -21.23 -11.94 4.77
N CYS A 591 -21.71 -13.17 4.54
CA CYS A 591 -21.74 -13.81 3.22
C CYS A 591 -23.18 -14.11 2.76
N PRO A 592 -24.01 -13.07 2.55
CA PRO A 592 -25.43 -13.25 2.34
C PRO A 592 -25.79 -13.68 0.91
N THR A 593 -24.92 -13.41 -0.06
CA THR A 593 -25.24 -13.52 -1.47
C THR A 593 -24.73 -14.85 -2.05
N PRO A 594 -25.60 -15.75 -2.56
CA PRO A 594 -25.17 -16.92 -3.30
C PRO A 594 -24.72 -16.49 -4.70
N ALA A 595 -23.41 -16.32 -4.89
CA ALA A 595 -22.75 -15.91 -6.13
C ALA A 595 -21.24 -16.11 -5.99
N LYS A 596 -20.48 -15.88 -7.06
CA LYS A 596 -19.01 -15.89 -7.07
C LYS A 596 -18.43 -14.80 -7.96
N ASP A 597 -17.10 -14.69 -7.95
CA ASP A 597 -16.32 -13.78 -8.81
C ASP A 597 -16.87 -12.35 -8.83
N PRO A 598 -17.03 -11.67 -7.68
CA PRO A 598 -17.36 -10.26 -7.66
C PRO A 598 -16.26 -9.46 -8.38
N ASP A 599 -16.66 -8.42 -9.11
CA ASP A 599 -15.78 -7.48 -9.78
C ASP A 599 -16.46 -6.11 -9.96
N TYR A 600 -15.69 -5.02 -9.94
CA TYR A 600 -16.20 -3.68 -10.24
C TYR A 600 -15.73 -3.24 -11.63
N PRO A 601 -16.45 -2.36 -12.34
CA PRO A 601 -15.99 -1.85 -13.63
C PRO A 601 -14.58 -1.22 -13.58
N GLY A 602 -13.77 -1.56 -14.59
CA GLY A 602 -12.35 -1.21 -14.71
C GLY A 602 -11.42 -2.35 -14.31
#